data_AF-A0A645IW10-F1
#
_entry.id   AF-A0A645IW10-F1
#
_cell.length_a   1.000
_cell.length_b   1.000
_cell.length_c   1.000
_cell.angle_alpha   90.00
_cell.angle_beta   90.00
_cell.angle_gamma   90.00
#
_symmetry.space_group_name_H-M   'P 1'
#
loop_
_entity.id
_entity.type
_entity.pdbx_description
1 polymer ?
#
loop_
_entity_poly.entity_id
_entity_poly.type
_entity_poly.pdbx_seq_one_letter_code
_entity_poly.pdbx_strand_id
1 'polypeptide(L)'
;MSRQYAEHPEWFKLYTADEYIDLVIDFIELLNPKIAIERMISQSPPGFVISPEWGLKNFEFIMRVDKRLAQRNTYQGKLYNESYKSQEL
;
A
#
# COMPACT_ATOMS: atom_id res chain seq x y z
N MET A 1 -13.58 12.38 -7.61
CA MET A 1 -12.11 12.42 -7.51
C MET A 1 -11.43 12.97 -8.77
N SER A 2 -11.59 12.40 -9.97
CA SER A 2 -10.89 12.88 -11.18
C SER A 2 -11.06 14.38 -11.47
N ARG A 3 -12.30 14.88 -11.47
CA ARG A 3 -12.61 16.31 -11.66
C ARG A 3 -12.01 17.19 -10.57
N GLN A 4 -12.11 16.76 -9.31
CA GLN A 4 -11.56 17.50 -8.17
C GLN A 4 -10.03 17.61 -8.24
N TYR A 5 -9.35 16.54 -8.68
CA TYR A 5 -7.90 16.57 -8.89
C TYR A 5 -7.50 17.53 -10.03
N ALA A 6 -8.31 17.60 -11.10
CA ALA A 6 -8.07 18.53 -12.19
C ALA A 6 -8.28 20.01 -11.77
N GLU A 7 -9.25 20.28 -10.90
CA GLU A 7 -9.57 21.63 -10.42
C GLU A 7 -8.66 22.07 -9.25
N HIS A 8 -8.31 21.15 -8.36
CA HIS A 8 -7.55 21.39 -7.11
C HIS A 8 -6.53 20.28 -6.83
N PRO A 9 -5.44 20.19 -7.62
CA PRO A 9 -4.41 19.16 -7.41
C PRO A 9 -3.75 19.24 -6.03
N GLU A 10 -3.71 20.42 -5.41
CA GLU A 10 -3.12 20.67 -4.09
C GLU A 10 -3.82 19.96 -2.93
N TRP A 11 -5.07 19.52 -3.11
CA TRP A 11 -5.79 18.75 -2.09
C TRP A 11 -5.30 17.30 -1.98
N PHE A 12 -4.50 16.85 -2.95
CA PHE A 12 -4.13 15.45 -3.09
C PHE A 12 -2.64 15.28 -2.86
N LYS A 13 -2.29 14.53 -1.82
CA LYS A 13 -0.94 13.96 -1.71
C LYS A 13 -0.89 12.70 -2.56
N LEU A 14 -0.28 12.80 -3.73
CA LEU A 14 0.03 11.65 -4.56
C LEU A 14 1.34 11.02 -4.11
N TYR A 15 1.29 9.74 -3.78
CA TYR A 15 2.47 8.99 -3.40
C TYR A 15 3.30 8.62 -4.63
N THR A 16 4.62 8.71 -4.49
CA THR A 16 5.55 7.93 -5.29
C THR A 16 5.37 6.44 -4.98
N ALA A 17 5.85 5.56 -5.88
CA ALA A 17 5.75 4.12 -5.66
C ALA A 17 6.45 3.68 -4.35
N ASP A 18 7.61 4.27 -4.04
CA ASP A 18 8.37 3.95 -2.83
C ASP A 18 7.66 4.40 -1.56
N GLU A 19 7.07 5.60 -1.53
CA GLU A 19 6.28 6.06 -0.38
C GLU A 19 5.03 5.20 -0.17
N TYR A 20 4.37 4.77 -1.26
CA TYR A 20 3.22 3.88 -1.15
C TYR A 20 3.62 2.48 -0.66
N ILE A 21 4.78 1.95 -1.11
CA ILE A 21 5.33 0.69 -0.59
C ILE A 21 5.57 0.80 0.91
N ASP A 22 6.15 1.91 1.37
CA ASP A 22 6.39 2.14 2.79
C ASP A 22 5.07 2.18 3.57
N LEU A 23 4.07 2.90 3.07
CA LEU A 23 2.73 2.93 3.67
C LEU A 23 2.08 1.54 3.74
N VAL A 24 2.20 0.74 2.67
CA VAL A 24 1.69 -0.64 2.65
C VAL A 24 2.39 -1.48 3.72
N ILE A 25 3.71 -1.36 3.85
CA ILE A 25 4.47 -2.10 4.86
C ILE A 25 4.04 -1.71 6.27
N ASP A 26 3.96 -0.40 6.56
CA ASP A 26 3.53 0.12 7.85
C ASP A 26 2.13 -0.41 8.23
N PHE A 27 1.23 -0.52 7.24
CA PHE A 27 -0.11 -1.09 7.43
C PHE A 27 -0.06 -2.60 7.71
N ILE A 28 0.66 -3.38 6.91
CA ILE A 28 0.65 -4.85 7.05
C ILE A 28 1.40 -5.32 8.30
N GLU A 29 2.35 -4.54 8.82
CA GLU A 29 2.99 -4.80 10.12
C GLU A 29 1.98 -4.84 11.27
N LEU A 30 0.91 -4.05 11.18
CA LEU A 30 -0.18 -3.99 12.16
C LEU A 30 -1.31 -4.99 11.85
N LEU A 31 -1.37 -5.53 10.63
CA LEU A 31 -2.43 -6.42 10.19
C LEU A 31 -2.37 -7.76 10.92
N ASN A 32 -3.53 -8.30 11.29
CA ASN A 32 -3.64 -9.64 11.87
C ASN A 32 -2.98 -10.68 10.94
N PRO A 33 -2.04 -11.50 11.42
CA PRO A 33 -1.33 -12.48 10.60
C PRO A 33 -2.24 -13.59 10.03
N LYS A 34 -3.48 -13.72 10.52
CA LYS A 34 -4.49 -14.65 9.99
C LYS A 34 -5.24 -14.12 8.77
N ILE A 35 -5.04 -12.85 8.39
CA ILE A 35 -5.65 -12.27 7.19
C ILE A 35 -4.72 -12.46 6.00
N ALA A 36 -5.23 -13.05 4.92
CA ALA A 36 -4.50 -13.12 3.66
C ALA A 36 -4.73 -11.85 2.83
N ILE A 37 -3.66 -11.29 2.29
CA ILE A 37 -3.73 -10.13 1.38
C ILE A 37 -3.84 -10.66 -0.05
N GLU A 38 -4.98 -10.41 -0.70
CA GLU A 38 -5.22 -10.87 -2.08
C GLU A 38 -4.54 -9.97 -3.13
N ARG A 39 -4.48 -8.65 -2.89
CA ARG A 39 -3.98 -7.67 -3.87
C ARG A 39 -3.48 -6.41 -3.17
N MET A 40 -2.31 -5.91 -3.59
CA MET A 40 -1.72 -4.67 -3.06
C MET A 40 -1.90 -3.46 -3.98
N ILE A 41 -1.92 -3.69 -5.30
CA ILE A 41 -2.14 -2.66 -6.31
C ILE A 41 -3.05 -3.16 -7.42
N SER A 42 -3.71 -2.22 -8.11
CA SER A 42 -4.48 -2.47 -9.32
C SER A 42 -3.82 -1.76 -10.50
N GLN A 43 -3.92 -2.35 -11.69
CA GLN A 43 -3.45 -1.72 -12.91
C GLN A 43 -4.64 -1.42 -13.79
N SER A 44 -4.65 -0.21 -14.35
CA SER A 44 -5.56 0.17 -15.43
C SER A 44 -4.78 0.20 -16.75
N PRO A 45 -5.46 0.01 -17.90
CA PRO A 45 -4.80 0.11 -19.19
C PRO A 45 -4.12 1.48 -19.37
N PRO A 46 -2.97 1.54 -20.08
CA PRO A 46 -2.31 2.81 -20.39
C PRO A 46 -3.28 3.79 -21.07
N GLY A 47 -3.25 5.06 -20.66
CA GLY A 47 -4.16 6.10 -21.17
C GLY A 47 -5.46 6.29 -20.37
N PHE A 48 -5.79 5.40 -19.42
CA PHE A 48 -6.91 5.59 -18.48
C PHE A 48 -6.46 6.00 -17.08
N VAL A 49 -5.15 6.02 -16.82
CA VAL A 49 -4.57 6.44 -15.54
C VAL A 49 -4.45 7.96 -15.54
N ILE A 50 -5.12 8.62 -14.60
CA ILE A 50 -5.07 10.07 -14.43
C ILE A 50 -3.83 10.46 -13.62
N SER A 51 -3.61 9.78 -12.49
CA SER A 51 -2.44 9.92 -11.61
C SER A 51 -2.56 8.95 -10.41
N PRO A 52 -1.48 8.53 -9.73
CA PRO A 52 -0.08 8.61 -10.15
C PRO A 52 0.28 7.52 -11.16
N GLU A 53 1.10 7.85 -12.15
CA GLU A 53 1.58 6.88 -13.14
C GLU A 53 2.95 6.32 -12.70
N TRP A 54 2.93 5.28 -11.88
CA TRP A 54 4.18 4.64 -11.43
C TRP A 54 4.89 3.84 -12.53
N GLY A 55 4.18 3.48 -13.60
CA GLY A 55 4.70 2.63 -14.67
C GLY A 55 5.08 1.21 -14.22
N LEU A 56 4.72 0.80 -13.00
CA LEU A 56 5.08 -0.50 -12.42
C LEU A 56 4.07 -1.57 -12.78
N LYS A 57 4.58 -2.75 -13.12
CA LYS A 57 3.80 -3.98 -13.20
C LYS A 57 3.52 -4.54 -11.81
N ASN A 58 2.41 -5.28 -11.66
CA ASN A 58 2.05 -5.91 -10.38
C ASN A 58 3.20 -6.72 -9.78
N PHE A 59 3.87 -7.55 -10.58
CA PHE A 59 4.98 -8.37 -10.08
C PHE A 59 6.18 -7.52 -9.62
N GLU A 60 6.45 -6.39 -10.28
CA GLU A 60 7.56 -5.50 -9.92
C GLU A 60 7.26 -4.81 -8.59
N PHE A 61 6.01 -4.42 -8.37
CA PHE A 61 5.56 -3.86 -7.11
C PHE A 61 5.75 -4.86 -5.96
N ILE A 62 5.28 -6.10 -6.12
CA ILE A 62 5.43 -7.15 -5.10
C ILE A 62 6.91 -7.42 -4.79
N MET A 63 7.76 -7.55 -5.82
CA MET A 63 9.20 -7.74 -5.63
C MET A 63 9.85 -6.59 -4.84
N ARG A 64 9.40 -5.34 -5.07
CA ARG A 64 9.90 -4.18 -4.31
C ARG A 64 9.41 -4.20 -2.86
N VAL A 65 8.16 -4.61 -2.61
CA VAL A 65 7.63 -4.81 -1.26
C VAL A 65 8.45 -5.86 -0.51
N ASP A 66 8.68 -7.03 -1.11
CA ASP A 66 9.48 -8.10 -0.50
C ASP A 66 10.90 -7.64 -0.17
N LYS A 67 11.54 -6.93 -1.10
CA LYS A 67 12.87 -6.35 -0.87
C LYS A 67 12.86 -5.36 0.29
N ARG A 68 11.85 -4.48 0.36
CA ARG A 68 11.73 -3.47 1.42
C ARG A 68 11.42 -4.09 2.79
N LEU A 69 10.61 -5.14 2.84
CA LEU A 69 10.36 -5.93 4.05
C LEU A 69 11.66 -6.53 4.60
N ALA A 70 12.47 -7.15 3.73
CA ALA A 70 13.76 -7.70 4.10
C ALA A 70 14.74 -6.60 4.59
N GLN A 71 14.79 -5.46 3.90
CA GLN A 71 15.63 -4.30 4.29
C GLN A 71 15.24 -3.76 5.67
N ARG A 72 13.95 -3.71 5.99
CA ARG A 72 13.42 -3.27 7.28
C ARG A 72 13.46 -4.36 8.35
N ASN A 73 13.88 -5.59 8.00
CA ASN A 73 13.80 -6.77 8.83
C ASN A 73 12.39 -6.94 9.45
N THR A 74 11.35 -6.85 8.62
CA THR A 74 9.95 -6.87 9.06
C THR A 74 9.07 -7.79 8.22
N TYR A 75 7.85 -8.04 8.70
CA TYR A 75 6.88 -8.96 8.11
C TYR A 75 5.45 -8.62 8.57
N GLN A 76 4.44 -9.19 7.90
CA GLN A 76 3.04 -8.97 8.23
C GLN A 76 2.73 -9.38 9.67
N GLY A 77 2.09 -8.49 10.42
CA GLY A 77 1.68 -8.73 11.80
C GLY A 77 2.83 -8.70 12.81
N LYS A 78 4.03 -8.25 12.44
CA LYS A 78 5.15 -8.08 13.39
C LYS A 78 4.78 -7.18 14.58
N LEU A 79 3.93 -6.18 14.35
CA LEU A 79 3.44 -5.23 15.35
C LEU A 79 1.99 -5.50 15.78
N TYR A 80 1.39 -6.60 15.33
CA TYR A 80 0.02 -6.96 15.70
C TYR A 80 -0.05 -7.35 17.18
N ASN A 81 -0.96 -6.70 17.92
CA ASN A 81 -1.20 -6.97 19.34
C ASN A 81 -2.55 -7.68 19.53
N GLU A 82 -2.54 -8.87 20.15
CA GLU A 82 -3.77 -9.63 20.40
C GLU A 82 -4.73 -8.95 21.38
N SER A 83 -4.26 -8.01 22.20
CA SER A 83 -5.09 -7.30 23.18
C SER A 83 -6.18 -6.43 22.55
N TYR A 84 -6.10 -6.11 21.25
CA TYR A 84 -7.19 -5.43 20.54
C TYR A 84 -8.47 -6.26 20.44
N LYS A 85 -8.40 -7.59 20.63
CA LYS A 85 -9.61 -8.45 20.71
C LYS A 85 -10.41 -8.27 21.99
N SER A 86 -9.78 -7.79 23.06
CA SER A 86 -10.38 -7.75 24.40
C SER A 86 -11.19 -6.49 24.68
N GLN A 87 -11.32 -5.58 23.71
CA GLN A 87 -12.06 -4.32 23.87
C GLN A 87 -13.44 -4.34 23.16
N GLU A 88 -13.77 -5.41 22.44
CA GLU A 88 -15.05 -5.56 21.72
C GLU A 88 -15.90 -6.75 22.23
N LEU A 89 -15.57 -7.31 23.39
CA LEU A 89 -16.39 -8.32 24.11
C LEU A 89 -16.66 -7.84 25.54
#